data_AF-A0A818HG42-F1
#
_entry.id   AF-A0A818HG42-F1
#
_cell.length_a   1.000
_cell.length_b   1.000
_cell.length_c   1.000
_cell.angle_alpha   90.00
_cell.angle_beta   90.00
_cell.angle_gamma   90.00
#
_symmetry.space_group_name_H-M   'P 1'
#
loop_
_entity.id
_entity.type
_entity.pdbx_description
1 polymer ?
#
loop_
_entity_poly.entity_id
_entity_poly.type
_entity_poly.pdbx_seq_one_letter_code
_entity_poly.pdbx_strand_id
1 'polypeptide(L)'
;MLPVIRHEKSEELYLTKLGLRFIWIGHASCFVQMNNFRFLVDPVFSERCGVASFIGPKRFRPPALIINDLPDDLDAILISHNHFDHLDYSSVKELNKLYGERLTWFCGRGTRQWFLDNNVKNVVELDWWEEYHFSKKEVNIAFCPAQHW
;
A
#
# COMPACT_ATOMS: atom_id res chain seq x y z
N MET A 1 -19.43 3.12 -19.46
CA MET A 1 -18.16 2.82 -18.76
C MET A 1 -17.85 4.02 -17.85
N LEU A 2 -17.82 3.87 -16.51
CA LEU A 2 -17.61 5.01 -15.59
C LEU A 2 -16.28 5.74 -15.87
N PRO A 3 -16.20 7.08 -15.80
CA PRO A 3 -14.93 7.79 -16.00
C PRO A 3 -13.94 7.46 -14.88
N VAL A 4 -12.65 7.37 -15.23
CA VAL A 4 -11.57 7.36 -14.24
C VAL A 4 -11.14 8.81 -14.04
N ILE A 5 -11.28 9.31 -12.82
CA ILE A 5 -10.72 10.61 -12.44
C ILE A 5 -9.28 10.34 -12.03
N ARG A 6 -8.32 10.79 -12.86
CA ARG A 6 -6.90 10.76 -12.52
C ARG A 6 -6.62 11.89 -11.55
N HIS A 7 -5.89 11.58 -10.49
CA HIS A 7 -5.31 12.58 -9.60
C HIS A 7 -3.84 12.72 -10.00
N GLU A 8 -3.40 13.95 -10.27
CA GLU A 8 -1.99 14.24 -10.52
C GLU A 8 -1.31 14.66 -9.22
N LYS A 9 0.02 14.51 -9.18
CA LYS A 9 0.86 15.11 -8.13
C LYS A 9 0.51 16.59 -7.97
N SER A 10 -0.05 16.94 -6.82
CA SER A 10 -0.55 18.29 -6.55
C SER A 10 -0.34 18.63 -5.08
N GLU A 11 -0.17 19.92 -4.78
CA GLU A 11 -0.08 20.41 -3.39
C GLU A 11 -1.24 19.90 -2.53
N GLU A 12 -2.41 19.67 -3.13
CA GLU A 12 -3.55 19.12 -2.41
C GLU A 12 -3.23 17.75 -1.78
N LEU A 13 -2.56 16.83 -2.49
CA LEU A 13 -2.12 15.52 -1.97
C LEU A 13 -1.08 15.69 -0.85
N TYR A 14 -0.29 16.75 -0.90
CA TYR A 14 0.71 17.07 0.12
C TYR A 14 0.09 17.70 1.38
N LEU A 15 -1.01 18.43 1.26
CA LEU A 15 -1.68 19.07 2.40
C LEU A 15 -2.42 18.04 3.26
N THR A 16 -1.82 17.66 4.38
CA THR A 16 -2.53 16.98 5.47
C THR A 16 -3.34 18.02 6.26
N LYS A 17 -4.65 18.02 6.05
CA LYS A 17 -5.60 18.75 6.92
C LYS A 17 -6.04 17.85 8.08
N LEU A 18 -6.52 18.44 9.17
CA LEU A 18 -7.27 17.70 10.19
C LEU A 18 -8.43 16.98 9.50
N GLY A 19 -8.54 15.67 9.70
CA GLY A 19 -9.57 14.83 9.08
C GLY A 19 -9.00 13.61 8.35
N LEU A 20 -9.87 12.97 7.57
CA LEU A 20 -9.59 11.78 6.79
C LEU A 20 -9.71 12.10 5.29
N ARG A 21 -8.68 11.78 4.51
CA ARG A 21 -8.78 11.70 3.05
C ARG A 21 -8.59 10.25 2.61
N PHE A 22 -9.42 9.83 1.66
CA PHE A 22 -9.36 8.53 1.05
C PHE A 22 -9.40 8.69 -0.48
N ILE A 23 -8.41 8.13 -1.16
CA ILE A 23 -8.36 8.05 -2.63
C ILE A 23 -8.38 6.59 -3.02
N TRP A 24 -9.42 6.20 -3.75
CA TRP A 24 -9.50 4.88 -4.34
C TRP A 24 -8.66 4.82 -5.61
N ILE A 25 -7.59 4.04 -5.60
CA ILE A 25 -6.67 3.89 -6.73
C ILE A 25 -7.23 2.86 -7.72
N GLY A 26 -7.89 1.82 -7.22
CA GLY A 26 -8.55 0.77 -7.99
C GLY A 26 -8.39 -0.60 -7.32
N HIS A 27 -9.35 -1.51 -7.53
CA HIS A 27 -9.44 -2.77 -6.79
C HIS A 27 -9.46 -2.52 -5.26
N ALA A 28 -8.59 -3.15 -4.48
CA ALA A 28 -8.42 -2.88 -3.05
C ALA A 28 -7.40 -1.76 -2.76
N SER A 29 -6.68 -1.29 -3.78
CA SER A 29 -5.66 -0.26 -3.59
C SER A 29 -6.28 1.08 -3.24
N CYS A 30 -5.87 1.62 -2.09
CA CYS A 30 -6.26 2.96 -1.68
C CYS A 30 -5.10 3.70 -1.04
N PHE A 31 -5.12 5.02 -1.19
CA PHE A 31 -4.23 5.95 -0.49
C PHE A 31 -5.04 6.70 0.54
N VAL A 32 -4.54 6.71 1.78
CA VAL A 32 -5.24 7.27 2.94
C VAL A 32 -4.34 8.26 3.66
N GLN A 33 -4.93 9.36 4.07
CA GLN A 33 -4.29 10.37 4.91
C GLN A 33 -5.17 10.64 6.12
N MET A 34 -4.60 10.52 7.31
CA MET A 34 -5.28 10.78 8.58
C MET A 34 -4.28 11.32 9.59
N ASN A 35 -4.56 12.45 10.23
CA ASN A 35 -3.74 12.99 11.34
C ASN A 35 -2.22 13.00 11.07
N ASN A 36 -1.79 13.51 9.92
CA ASN A 36 -0.37 13.52 9.47
C ASN A 36 0.26 12.13 9.26
N PHE A 37 -0.54 11.08 9.17
CA PHE A 37 -0.15 9.73 8.81
C PHE A 37 -0.65 9.42 7.40
N ARG A 38 0.27 9.01 6.52
CA ARG A 38 -0.02 8.67 5.12
C ARG A 38 0.31 7.21 4.85
N PHE A 39 -0.65 6.46 4.34
CA PHE A 39 -0.44 5.04 4.07
C PHE A 39 -1.16 4.57 2.81
N LEU A 40 -0.64 3.49 2.23
CA LEU A 40 -1.33 2.71 1.21
C LEU A 40 -1.87 1.43 1.81
N VAL A 41 -3.00 0.96 1.27
CA VAL A 41 -3.49 -0.40 1.50
C VAL A 41 -3.43 -1.15 0.18
N ASP A 42 -2.90 -2.37 0.21
CA ASP A 42 -2.84 -3.32 -0.93
C ASP A 42 -2.46 -2.67 -2.27
N PRO A 43 -1.28 -2.03 -2.38
CA PRO A 43 -0.92 -1.24 -3.56
C PRO A 43 -0.62 -2.13 -4.78
N VAL A 44 -1.47 -2.04 -5.81
CA VAL A 44 -1.32 -2.73 -7.10
C VAL A 44 -1.35 -1.72 -8.25
N PHE A 45 -0.16 -1.31 -8.66
CA PHE A 45 0.07 -0.40 -9.78
C PHE A 45 0.35 -1.13 -11.10
N SER A 46 0.69 -2.42 -11.06
CA SER A 46 0.89 -3.23 -12.27
C SER A 46 -0.35 -3.28 -13.18
N GLU A 47 -0.09 -3.47 -14.48
CA GLU A 47 -1.14 -3.65 -15.50
C GLU A 47 -1.79 -5.04 -15.42
N ARG A 48 -1.07 -6.04 -14.91
CA ARG A 48 -1.54 -7.42 -14.73
C ARG A 48 -1.24 -7.90 -13.32
N CYS A 49 -2.19 -8.62 -12.73
CA CYS A 49 -1.98 -9.35 -11.48
C CYS A 49 -1.52 -10.77 -11.80
N GLY A 50 -0.33 -11.18 -11.36
CA GLY A 50 0.10 -12.57 -11.54
C GLY A 50 1.58 -12.81 -11.34
N VAL A 51 1.98 -14.06 -11.54
CA VAL A 51 3.35 -14.56 -11.32
C VAL A 51 4.41 -13.89 -12.22
N ALA A 52 3.98 -13.23 -13.29
CA ALA A 52 4.86 -12.50 -14.20
C ALA A 52 4.11 -11.31 -14.81
N SER A 53 4.84 -10.27 -15.23
CA SER A 53 4.27 -9.05 -15.83
C SER A 53 3.43 -9.27 -17.10
N PHE A 54 3.54 -10.45 -17.72
CA PHE A 54 2.81 -10.85 -18.92
C PHE A 54 1.78 -11.98 -18.71
N ILE A 55 1.73 -12.59 -17.51
CA ILE A 55 0.82 -13.72 -17.19
C ILE A 55 -0.15 -13.29 -16.10
N GLY A 56 -1.45 -13.47 -16.34
CA GLY A 56 -2.52 -13.20 -15.38
C GLY A 56 -3.52 -12.15 -15.85
N PRO A 57 -4.58 -11.87 -15.05
CA PRO A 57 -5.65 -10.96 -15.42
C PRO A 57 -5.10 -9.55 -15.68
N LYS A 58 -5.49 -8.96 -16.81
CA LYS A 58 -5.18 -7.56 -17.11
C LYS A 58 -6.24 -6.68 -16.47
N ARG A 59 -5.82 -5.59 -15.82
CA ARG A 59 -6.77 -4.60 -15.30
C ARG A 59 -7.55 -3.97 -16.44
N PHE A 60 -8.86 -3.78 -16.24
CA PHE A 60 -9.71 -3.12 -17.24
C PHE A 60 -9.60 -1.59 -17.20
N ARG A 61 -9.12 -1.04 -16.07
CA ARG A 61 -9.05 0.39 -15.79
C ARG A 61 -7.66 0.78 -15.32
N PRO A 62 -7.10 1.89 -15.81
CA PRO A 62 -5.86 2.42 -15.26
C PRO A 62 -6.06 2.80 -13.77
N PRO A 63 -4.99 2.77 -12.96
CA PRO A 63 -5.07 3.26 -11.60
C PRO A 63 -5.33 4.78 -11.56
N ALA A 64 -6.02 5.25 -10.51
CA ALA A 64 -6.32 6.68 -10.35
C ALA A 64 -5.07 7.52 -10.04
N LEU A 65 -4.04 6.89 -9.47
CA LEU A 65 -2.70 7.43 -9.18
C LEU A 65 -1.64 6.51 -9.79
N ILE A 66 -0.49 7.04 -10.19
CA ILE A 66 0.74 6.26 -10.36
C ILE A 66 1.67 6.46 -9.16
N ILE A 67 2.68 5.60 -9.01
CA ILE A 67 3.64 5.71 -7.89
C ILE A 67 4.28 7.10 -7.81
N ASN A 68 4.56 7.73 -8.95
CA ASN A 68 5.15 9.07 -9.00
C ASN A 68 4.19 10.19 -8.57
N ASP A 69 2.87 9.93 -8.48
CA ASP A 69 1.90 10.90 -7.97
C ASP A 69 1.84 10.91 -6.44
N LEU A 70 2.40 9.88 -5.79
CA LEU A 70 2.38 9.75 -4.34
C LEU A 70 3.27 10.82 -3.68
N PRO A 71 2.92 11.27 -2.47
CA PRO A 71 3.75 12.20 -1.74
C PRO A 71 5.06 11.54 -1.29
N ASP A 72 6.09 12.36 -1.08
CA ASP A 72 7.44 11.89 -0.75
C ASP A 72 7.57 11.37 0.70
N ASP A 73 6.55 11.63 1.53
CA ASP A 73 6.49 11.31 2.96
C ASP A 73 5.42 10.26 3.31
N LEU A 74 5.39 9.16 2.55
CA LEU A 74 4.58 7.99 2.87
C LEU A 74 5.15 7.26 4.11
N ASP A 75 4.30 7.01 5.11
CA ASP A 75 4.71 6.42 6.38
C ASP A 75 4.62 4.89 6.38
N ALA A 76 3.55 4.35 5.79
CA ALA A 76 3.28 2.92 5.86
C ALA A 76 2.62 2.32 4.61
N ILE A 77 2.78 1.00 4.46
CA ILE A 77 1.97 0.17 3.56
C ILE A 77 1.35 -0.95 4.37
N LEU A 78 0.05 -1.17 4.21
CA LEU A 78 -0.70 -2.24 4.84
C LEU A 78 -1.06 -3.29 3.79
N ILE A 79 -0.61 -4.53 4.01
CA ILE A 79 -0.93 -5.67 3.15
C ILE A 79 -1.91 -6.57 3.89
N SER A 80 -3.11 -6.73 3.34
CA SER A 80 -4.16 -7.55 3.93
C SER A 80 -3.86 -9.05 3.83
N HIS A 81 -3.42 -9.51 2.65
CA HIS A 81 -3.04 -10.90 2.38
C HIS A 81 -2.13 -10.98 1.14
N ASN A 82 -1.65 -12.18 0.80
CA ASN A 82 -0.55 -12.39 -0.16
C ASN A 82 -0.99 -12.77 -1.59
N HIS A 83 -2.26 -12.63 -1.95
CA HIS A 83 -2.70 -12.83 -3.34
C HIS A 83 -2.17 -11.76 -4.27
N PHE A 84 -1.95 -12.10 -5.54
CA PHE A 84 -1.32 -11.22 -6.53
C PHE A 84 -2.08 -9.91 -6.84
N ASP A 85 -3.37 -9.86 -6.56
CA ASP A 85 -4.21 -8.66 -6.67
C ASP A 85 -4.20 -7.78 -5.40
N HIS A 86 -3.46 -8.19 -4.36
CA HIS A 86 -3.22 -7.43 -3.12
C HIS A 86 -1.73 -7.22 -2.80
N LEU A 87 -0.88 -8.19 -3.19
CA LEU A 87 0.57 -8.17 -3.04
C LEU A 87 1.24 -8.21 -4.42
N ASP A 88 1.37 -7.04 -5.04
CA ASP A 88 2.03 -6.89 -6.34
C ASP A 88 3.54 -6.68 -6.20
N TYR A 89 4.31 -7.67 -6.65
CA TYR A 89 5.77 -7.66 -6.62
C TYR A 89 6.40 -6.42 -7.27
N SER A 90 5.86 -5.94 -8.41
CA SER A 90 6.44 -4.78 -9.10
C SER A 90 6.23 -3.51 -8.27
N SER A 91 5.01 -3.34 -7.73
CA SER A 91 4.69 -2.26 -6.80
C SER A 91 5.58 -2.30 -5.56
N VAL A 92 5.80 -3.47 -4.97
CA VAL A 92 6.70 -3.63 -3.81
C VAL A 92 8.11 -3.14 -4.13
N LYS A 93 8.68 -3.57 -5.25
CA LYS A 93 10.03 -3.13 -5.65
C LYS A 93 10.13 -1.64 -5.92
N GLU A 94 9.17 -1.09 -6.66
CA GLU A 94 9.18 0.33 -7.03
C GLU A 94 9.00 1.24 -5.82
N LEU A 95 8.08 0.90 -4.91
CA LEU A 95 7.85 1.64 -3.67
C LEU A 95 9.05 1.52 -2.72
N ASN A 96 9.61 0.33 -2.53
CA ASN A 96 10.79 0.15 -1.68
C ASN A 96 12.02 0.88 -2.26
N LYS A 97 12.17 0.93 -3.58
CA LYS A 97 13.23 1.72 -4.23
C LYS A 97 13.06 3.23 -3.99
N LEU A 98 11.82 3.73 -4.00
CA LEU A 98 11.52 5.15 -3.86
C LEU A 98 11.67 5.65 -2.41
N TYR A 99 11.14 4.90 -1.44
CA TYR A 99 11.07 5.34 -0.05
C TYR A 99 12.13 4.70 0.85
N GLY A 100 12.67 3.54 0.48
CA GLY A 100 13.66 2.80 1.27
C GLY A 100 13.16 2.44 2.66
N GLU A 101 14.08 2.42 3.63
CA GLU A 101 13.81 2.03 5.02
C GLU A 101 12.92 3.04 5.79
N ARG A 102 12.64 4.23 5.22
CA ARG A 102 11.69 5.18 5.82
C ARG A 102 10.25 4.65 5.79
N LEU A 103 9.93 3.79 4.82
CA LEU A 103 8.61 3.22 4.65
C LEU A 103 8.48 1.93 5.46
N THR A 104 7.45 1.86 6.30
CA THR A 104 7.18 0.66 7.11
C THR A 104 6.12 -0.21 6.44
N TRP A 105 6.47 -1.46 6.16
CA TRP A 105 5.54 -2.43 5.57
C TRP A 105 4.91 -3.27 6.67
N PHE A 106 3.58 -3.37 6.67
CA PHE A 106 2.83 -4.24 7.57
C PHE A 106 2.24 -5.40 6.79
N CYS A 107 2.44 -6.62 7.29
CA CYS A 107 1.94 -7.83 6.64
C CYS A 107 1.44 -8.84 7.68
N GLY A 108 0.59 -9.75 7.21
CA GLY A 108 0.14 -10.87 8.02
C GLY A 108 1.21 -11.93 8.20
N ARG A 109 1.07 -12.68 9.29
CA ARG A 109 1.91 -13.82 9.66
C ARG A 109 2.25 -14.76 8.49
N GLY A 110 3.52 -15.11 8.37
CA GLY A 110 4.07 -15.98 7.32
C GLY A 110 4.56 -15.24 6.07
N THR A 111 4.32 -13.93 5.96
CA THR A 111 4.67 -13.15 4.76
C THR A 111 5.99 -12.39 4.92
N ARG A 112 6.50 -12.22 6.14
CA ARG A 112 7.71 -11.42 6.40
C ARG A 112 8.92 -11.87 5.60
N GLN A 113 9.16 -13.18 5.52
CA GLN A 113 10.34 -13.71 4.84
C GLN A 113 10.36 -13.32 3.36
N TRP A 114 9.20 -13.34 2.69
CA TRP A 114 9.07 -12.91 1.31
C TRP A 114 9.50 -11.44 1.12
N PHE A 115 9.15 -10.56 2.06
CA PHE A 115 9.62 -9.16 2.02
C PHE A 115 11.13 -9.05 2.18
N LEU A 116 11.71 -9.77 3.14
CA LEU A 116 13.15 -9.77 3.38
C LEU A 116 13.94 -10.29 2.17
N ASP A 117 13.47 -11.39 1.56
CA ASP A 117 14.07 -11.98 0.35
C ASP A 117 14.04 -11.00 -0.84
N ASN A 118 13.09 -10.06 -0.83
CA ASN A 118 12.95 -9.01 -1.84
C ASN A 118 13.55 -7.66 -1.40
N ASN A 119 14.46 -7.66 -0.43
CA ASN A 119 15.21 -6.51 0.08
C ASN A 119 14.34 -5.42 0.76
N VAL A 120 13.15 -5.78 1.24
CA VAL A 120 12.32 -4.90 2.07
C VAL A 120 12.64 -5.19 3.54
N LYS A 121 13.49 -4.35 4.14
CA LYS A 121 14.01 -4.58 5.50
C LYS A 121 13.10 -4.05 6.61
N ASN A 122 12.44 -2.92 6.37
CA ASN A 122 11.52 -2.32 7.34
C ASN A 122 10.13 -2.94 7.19
N VAL A 123 10.00 -4.18 7.66
CA VAL A 123 8.76 -4.95 7.64
C VAL A 123 8.39 -5.38 9.06
N VAL A 124 7.12 -5.15 9.40
CA VAL A 124 6.46 -5.58 10.62
C VAL A 124 5.46 -6.66 10.25
N GLU A 125 5.59 -7.82 10.88
CA GLU A 125 4.68 -8.94 10.73
C GLU A 125 3.83 -9.01 11.99
N LEU A 126 2.51 -9.12 11.80
CA LEU A 126 1.54 -9.19 12.89
C LEU A 126 0.63 -10.42 12.69
N ASP A 127 0.32 -11.10 13.77
CA ASP A 127 -0.80 -12.03 13.87
C ASP A 127 -2.09 -11.28 14.21
N TRP A 128 -3.23 -11.97 14.12
CA TRP A 128 -4.50 -11.38 14.50
C TRP A 128 -4.50 -10.93 15.95
N TRP A 129 -5.13 -9.78 16.19
CA TRP A 129 -5.23 -9.08 17.47
C TRP A 129 -3.92 -8.48 17.96
N GLU A 130 -2.83 -8.61 17.21
CA GLU A 130 -1.62 -7.86 17.50
C GLU A 130 -1.73 -6.42 17.00
N GLU A 131 -1.10 -5.53 17.74
CA GLU A 131 -1.09 -4.10 17.47
C GLU A 131 0.36 -3.59 17.38
N TYR A 132 0.56 -2.61 16.50
CA TYR A 132 1.79 -1.86 16.40
C TYR A 132 1.52 -0.38 16.68
N HIS A 133 2.20 0.15 17.69
CA HIS A 133 2.11 1.56 18.05
C HIS A 133 3.18 2.38 17.30
N PHE A 134 2.76 3.20 16.35
CA PHE A 134 3.61 4.10 15.59
C PHE A 134 3.83 5.41 16.39
N SER A 135 4.65 5.35 17.43
CA SER A 135 4.73 6.42 18.45
C SER A 135 5.04 7.81 17.88
N LYS A 136 5.86 7.91 16.82
CA LYS A 136 6.20 9.20 16.19
C LYS A 136 5.01 9.91 15.55
N LYS A 137 3.90 9.20 15.32
CA LYS A 137 2.69 9.68 14.64
C LYS A 137 1.44 9.55 15.51
N GLU A 138 1.57 8.99 16.71
CA GLU A 138 0.44 8.69 17.62
C GLU A 138 -0.66 7.86 16.95
N VAL A 139 -0.26 6.89 16.11
CA VAL A 139 -1.17 5.97 15.40
C VAL A 139 -1.00 4.55 15.90
N ASN A 140 -2.12 3.84 16.10
CA ASN A 140 -2.15 2.40 16.33
C ASN A 140 -2.62 1.68 15.07
N ILE A 141 -1.91 0.61 14.72
CA ILE A 141 -2.28 -0.30 13.63
C ILE A 141 -2.57 -1.66 14.27
N ALA A 142 -3.81 -2.13 14.14
CA ALA A 142 -4.23 -3.43 14.64
C ALA A 142 -4.48 -4.37 13.46
N PHE A 143 -3.98 -5.60 13.54
CA PHE A 143 -4.25 -6.62 12.53
C PHE A 143 -5.46 -7.44 12.96
N CYS A 144 -6.60 -7.25 12.31
CA CYS A 144 -7.85 -7.92 12.66
C CYS A 144 -8.07 -9.20 11.84
N PRO A 145 -8.80 -10.20 12.35
CA PRO A 145 -9.17 -11.38 11.57
C PRO A 145 -9.97 -11.06 10.32
N ALA A 146 -9.79 -11.89 9.29
CA ALA A 146 -10.59 -11.89 8.08
C ALA A 146 -10.95 -13.33 7.68
N GLN A 147 -12.10 -13.51 7.03
CA GLN A 147 -12.47 -14.79 6.44
C GLN A 147 -12.04 -14.81 4.96
N HIS A 148 -10.83 -15.29 4.72
CA HIS A 148 -10.22 -15.37 3.40
C HIS A 148 -9.14 -16.48 3.38
N TRP A 149 -8.50 -16.70 2.22
CA TRP A 149 -7.39 -17.64 2.05
C TRP A 149 -6.26 -16.99 1.26
#